data_AF-A0A962F3H0-F1
#
_entry.id   AF-A0A962F3H0-F1
#
_cell.length_a   1.000
_cell.length_b   1.000
_cell.length_c   1.000
_cell.angle_alpha   90.00
_cell.angle_beta   90.00
_cell.angle_gamma   90.00
#
_symmetry.space_group_name_H-M   'P 1'
#
loop_
_entity.id
_entity.type
_entity.pdbx_description
1 polymer ?
#
loop_
_entity_poly.entity_id
_entity_poly.type
_entity_poly.pdbx_seq_one_letter_code
_entity_poly.pdbx_strand_id
1 'polypeptide(L)'
;MNILFKGLLFLLIIGLGGLVYAVNVNILVMSDLLRTEIVGAAFGVEMTRKAVFVWIVCTALALWASFMRRRWRYILLLSPIYAPSLFALVYVLLNKSSI
;
A
#
# COMPACT_ATOMS: atom_id res chain seq x y z
N MET A 1 16.81 21.73 -3.02
CA MET A 1 15.51 21.26 -3.57
C MET A 1 14.44 22.26 -3.20
N ASN A 2 13.84 22.91 -4.19
CA ASN A 2 12.69 23.80 -4.00
C ASN A 2 11.52 23.05 -3.35
N ILE A 3 10.72 23.74 -2.55
CA ILE A 3 9.55 23.17 -1.86
C ILE A 3 8.56 22.54 -2.86
N LEU A 4 8.41 23.14 -4.04
CA LEU A 4 7.65 22.59 -5.17
C LEU A 4 8.13 21.20 -5.57
N PHE A 5 9.45 21.01 -5.69
CA PHE A 5 10.02 19.72 -6.09
C PHE A 5 9.82 18.63 -5.03
N LYS A 6 9.87 18.99 -3.73
CA LYS A 6 9.57 18.06 -2.63
C LYS A 6 8.09 17.64 -2.64
N GLY A 7 7.18 18.58 -2.87
CA GLY A 7 5.75 18.30 -2.97
C GLY A 7 5.42 17.39 -4.17
N LEU A 8 6.04 17.66 -5.32
CA LEU A 8 5.83 16.87 -6.53
C LEU A 8 6.37 15.44 -6.37
N LEU A 9 7.53 15.28 -5.73
CA LEU A 9 8.10 13.97 -5.40
C LEU A 9 7.24 13.20 -4.39
N PHE A 10 6.63 13.88 -3.42
CA PHE A 10 5.71 13.28 -2.46
C PHE A 10 4.41 12.80 -3.13
N LEU A 11 3.81 13.61 -4.02
CA LEU A 11 2.66 13.20 -4.82
C LEU A 11 2.98 11.98 -5.70
N LEU A 12 4.17 11.94 -6.29
CA LEU A 12 4.65 10.80 -7.07
C LEU A 12 4.74 9.52 -6.23
N ILE A 13 5.32 9.59 -5.03
CA ILE A 13 5.43 8.45 -4.11
C ILE A 13 4.04 7.91 -3.71
N ILE A 14 3.11 8.81 -3.39
CA ILE A 14 1.74 8.48 -3.02
C ILE A 14 1.00 7.79 -4.18
N GLY A 15 1.09 8.39 -5.38
CA GLY A 15 0.47 7.84 -6.59
C GLY A 15 1.07 6.50 -7.01
N LEU A 16 2.39 6.36 -6.94
CA LEU A 16 3.09 5.10 -7.19
C LEU A 16 2.66 4.02 -6.22
N GLY A 17 2.45 4.33 -4.93
CA GLY A 17 1.94 3.34 -3.97
C GLY A 17 0.56 2.80 -4.32
N GLY A 18 -0.35 3.65 -4.78
CA GLY A 18 -1.65 3.22 -5.28
C GLY A 18 -1.54 2.31 -6.52
N LEU A 19 -0.65 2.66 -7.45
CA LEU A 19 -0.40 1.86 -8.65
C LEU A 19 0.20 0.50 -8.32
N VAL A 20 1.22 0.45 -7.45
CA VAL A 20 1.85 -0.80 -7.01
C VAL A 20 0.82 -1.69 -6.31
N TYR A 21 -0.05 -1.12 -5.48
CA TYR A 21 -1.16 -1.85 -4.86
C TYR A 21 -2.11 -2.44 -5.92
N ALA A 22 -2.55 -1.64 -6.89
CA ALA A 22 -3.46 -2.09 -7.94
C ALA A 22 -2.85 -3.22 -8.79
N VAL A 23 -1.57 -3.11 -9.15
CA VAL A 23 -0.84 -4.16 -9.88
C VAL A 23 -0.76 -5.43 -9.02
N ASN A 24 -0.44 -5.30 -7.74
CA ASN A 24 -0.36 -6.44 -6.82
C ASN A 24 -1.70 -7.18 -6.71
N VAL A 25 -2.82 -6.45 -6.55
CA VAL A 25 -4.15 -7.06 -6.52
C VAL A 25 -4.48 -7.78 -7.82
N ASN A 26 -4.14 -7.20 -8.99
CA ASN A 26 -4.34 -7.88 -10.27
C ASN A 26 -3.51 -9.17 -10.38
N ILE A 27 -2.26 -9.15 -9.93
CA ILE A 27 -1.41 -10.36 -9.88
C ILE A 27 -2.02 -11.41 -8.95
N LEU A 28 -2.54 -11.01 -7.78
CA LEU A 28 -3.19 -11.93 -6.84
C LEU A 28 -4.46 -12.57 -7.42
N VAL A 29 -5.22 -11.83 -8.24
CA VAL A 29 -6.39 -12.36 -8.97
C VAL A 29 -5.95 -13.31 -10.08
N MET A 30 -4.96 -12.93 -10.90
CA MET A 30 -4.47 -13.78 -12.01
C MET A 30 -3.76 -15.05 -11.54
N SER A 31 -3.15 -15.03 -10.36
CA SER A 31 -2.44 -16.18 -9.77
C SER A 31 -3.37 -17.11 -8.98
N ASP A 32 -4.67 -16.88 -9.01
CA ASP A 32 -5.67 -17.69 -8.32
C ASP A 32 -5.49 -17.73 -6.79
N LEU A 33 -4.69 -16.80 -6.25
CA LEU A 33 -4.51 -16.56 -4.81
C LEU A 33 -5.72 -15.85 -4.22
N LEU A 34 -6.40 -15.04 -5.02
CA LEU A 34 -7.61 -14.30 -4.68
C LEU A 34 -8.76 -14.80 -5.55
N ARG A 35 -9.29 -15.99 -5.22
CA ARG A 35 -10.41 -16.60 -5.96
C ARG A 35 -11.68 -15.78 -5.76
N THR A 36 -11.96 -14.91 -6.72
CA THR A 36 -13.15 -14.05 -6.76
C THR A 36 -14.45 -14.84 -6.69
N GLU A 37 -14.44 -16.11 -7.12
CA GLU A 37 -15.59 -17.02 -7.09
C GLU A 37 -15.94 -17.55 -5.70
N ILE A 38 -14.94 -17.73 -4.82
CA ILE A 38 -15.13 -18.32 -3.47
C ILE A 38 -15.25 -17.22 -2.42
N VAL A 39 -14.51 -16.12 -2.62
CA VAL A 39 -14.24 -15.13 -1.58
C VAL A 39 -15.16 -13.90 -1.72
N GLY A 40 -15.87 -13.78 -2.85
CA GLY A 40 -16.92 -12.79 -3.06
C GLY A 40 -16.42 -11.34 -3.18
N ALA A 41 -17.21 -10.48 -3.84
CA ALA A 41 -16.89 -9.06 -3.98
C ALA A 41 -16.71 -8.35 -2.62
N ALA A 42 -17.39 -8.82 -1.57
CA ALA A 42 -17.32 -8.28 -0.22
C ALA A 42 -15.91 -8.34 0.39
N PHE A 43 -15.17 -9.43 0.17
CA PHE A 43 -13.80 -9.56 0.69
C PHE A 43 -12.82 -8.63 -0.02
N GLY A 44 -12.92 -8.50 -1.35
CA GLY A 44 -12.08 -7.58 -2.11
C GLY A 44 -12.28 -6.12 -1.67
N VAL A 45 -13.53 -5.75 -1.38
CA VAL A 45 -13.88 -4.44 -0.80
C VAL A 45 -13.31 -4.28 0.61
N GLU A 46 -13.45 -5.27 1.48
CA GLU A 46 -12.93 -5.23 2.84
C GLU A 46 -11.40 -5.13 2.87
N MET A 47 -10.72 -5.96 2.08
CA MET A 47 -9.27 -5.94 1.92
C MET A 47 -8.79 -4.57 1.44
N THR A 48 -9.45 -4.02 0.42
CA THR A 48 -9.11 -2.70 -0.12
C THR A 48 -9.35 -1.60 0.91
N ARG A 49 -10.45 -1.66 1.66
CA ARG A 49 -10.73 -0.69 2.73
C ARG A 49 -9.65 -0.71 3.81
N LYS A 50 -9.21 -1.90 4.24
CA LYS A 50 -8.11 -2.05 5.20
C LYS A 50 -6.77 -1.59 4.62
N ALA A 51 -6.48 -1.91 3.36
CA ALA A 51 -5.26 -1.47 2.68
C ALA A 51 -5.20 0.06 2.50
N VAL A 52 -6.34 0.71 2.20
CA VAL A 52 -6.44 2.18 2.15
C VAL A 52 -6.18 2.79 3.52
N PHE A 53 -6.67 2.18 4.61
CA PHE A 53 -6.36 2.64 5.96
C PHE A 53 -4.85 2.58 6.24
N VAL A 54 -4.20 1.48 5.88
CA VAL A 54 -2.73 1.34 5.99
C VAL A 54 -2.02 2.40 5.16
N TRP A 55 -2.48 2.66 3.94
CA TRP A 55 -1.91 3.69 3.06
C TRP A 55 -2.03 5.10 3.63
N ILE A 56 -3.17 5.47 4.22
CA ILE A 56 -3.37 6.76 4.90
C ILE A 56 -2.39 6.91 6.07
N VAL A 57 -2.27 5.88 6.92
CA VAL A 57 -1.34 5.89 8.07
C VAL A 57 0.11 6.02 7.60
N CYS A 58 0.52 5.26 6.59
CA CYS A 58 1.86 5.36 6.00
C CYS A 58 2.12 6.73 5.37
N THR A 59 1.10 7.33 4.76
CA THR A 59 1.22 8.68 4.16
C THR A 59 1.43 9.75 5.24
N ALA A 60 0.73 9.67 6.36
CA ALA A 60 0.95 10.55 7.51
C ALA A 60 2.36 10.37 8.10
N LEU A 61 2.84 9.13 8.20
CA LEU A 61 4.21 8.84 8.66
C LEU A 61 5.28 9.34 7.67
N ALA A 62 5.04 9.24 6.36
CA ALA A 62 5.92 9.78 5.32
C ALA A 62 6.00 11.31 5.39
N LEU A 63 4.87 11.97 5.65
CA LEU A 63 4.82 13.40 5.88
C LEU A 63 5.63 13.80 7.12
N TRP A 64 5.46 13.08 8.23
CA TRP A 64 6.26 13.29 9.44
C TRP A 64 7.76 13.08 9.19
N ALA A 65 8.12 12.03 8.45
CA ALA A 65 9.50 11.71 8.11
C ALA A 65 10.19 12.79 7.27
N SER A 66 9.41 13.60 6.53
CA SER A 66 9.90 14.74 5.77
C SER A 66 10.56 15.81 6.66
N PHE A 67 10.19 15.86 7.94
CA PHE A 67 10.77 16.76 8.94
C PHE A 67 11.94 16.15 9.71
N MET A 68 12.22 14.85 9.54
CA MET A 68 13.32 14.17 10.22
C MET A 68 14.66 14.35 9.50
N ARG A 69 15.73 14.59 10.28
CA ARG A 69 17.12 14.68 9.77
C ARG A 69 17.87 13.35 9.79
N ARG A 70 17.28 12.27 10.33
CA ARG A 70 17.93 10.96 10.48
C ARG A 70 17.89 10.15 9.17
N ARG A 71 18.89 9.27 8.97
CA ARG A 71 18.98 8.37 7.80
C ARG A 71 17.76 7.47 7.61
N TRP A 72 17.08 7.10 8.71
CA TRP A 72 15.87 6.27 8.71
C TRP A 72 14.64 6.91 8.05
N ARG A 73 14.68 8.23 7.75
CA ARG A 73 13.56 8.93 7.11
C ARG A 73 13.14 8.31 5.77
N TYR A 74 14.07 7.73 5.02
CA TYR A 74 13.79 7.20 3.68
C TYR A 74 12.88 5.97 3.73
N ILE A 75 13.01 5.14 4.77
CA ILE A 75 12.16 3.96 4.98
C ILE A 75 10.71 4.39 5.20
N LEU A 76 10.52 5.44 6.01
CA LEU A 76 9.22 6.01 6.31
C LEU A 76 8.64 6.79 5.12
N LEU A 77 9.47 7.54 4.40
CA LEU A 77 9.09 8.26 3.19
C LEU A 77 8.57 7.34 2.08
N LEU A 78 9.18 6.16 1.92
CA LEU A 78 8.79 5.17 0.92
C LEU A 78 7.71 4.20 1.41
N SER A 79 7.33 4.28 2.69
CA SER A 79 6.33 3.38 3.28
C SER A 79 4.98 3.34 2.54
N PRO A 80 4.45 4.45 1.98
CA PRO A 80 3.20 4.40 1.21
C PRO A 80 3.29 3.53 -0.05
N ILE A 81 4.49 3.22 -0.54
CA ILE A 81 4.70 2.43 -1.76
C ILE A 81 4.55 0.93 -1.50
N TYR A 82 5.21 0.43 -0.46
CA TYR A 82 5.32 -1.01 -0.23
C TYR A 82 4.33 -1.53 0.83
N ALA A 83 3.98 -0.73 1.84
CA ALA A 83 3.21 -1.21 2.98
C ALA A 83 1.76 -1.64 2.63
N PRO A 84 0.99 -0.91 1.81
CA PRO A 84 -0.36 -1.35 1.42
C PRO A 84 -0.33 -2.65 0.62
N SER A 85 0.67 -2.81 -0.25
CA SER A 85 0.85 -3.98 -1.10
C SER A 85 1.25 -5.21 -0.29
N LEU A 86 2.22 -5.05 0.63
CA LEU A 86 2.58 -6.11 1.59
C LEU A 86 1.40 -6.49 2.47
N PHE A 87 0.63 -5.51 2.93
CA PHE A 87 -0.57 -5.76 3.73
C PHE A 87 -1.57 -6.64 2.95
N ALA A 88 -1.90 -6.29 1.70
CA ALA A 88 -2.81 -7.10 0.88
C ALA A 88 -2.29 -8.53 0.68
N LEU A 89 -1.00 -8.68 0.39
CA LEU A 89 -0.40 -10.00 0.19
C LEU A 89 -0.49 -10.85 1.46
N VAL A 90 -0.12 -10.30 2.62
CA VAL A 90 -0.22 -10.98 3.92
C VAL A 90 -1.68 -11.27 4.29
N TYR A 91 -2.58 -10.33 4.05
CA TYR A 91 -4.01 -10.48 4.34
C TYR A 91 -4.62 -11.64 3.56
N VAL A 92 -4.28 -11.76 2.27
CA VAL A 92 -4.71 -12.86 1.41
C VAL A 92 -4.10 -14.18 1.86
N LEU A 93 -2.81 -14.22 2.19
CA LEU A 93 -2.16 -15.45 2.68
C LEU A 93 -2.76 -15.94 4.00
N LEU A 94 -2.98 -15.05 4.96
CA LEU A 94 -3.59 -15.40 6.25
C LEU A 94 -5.01 -15.94 6.06
N ASN A 95 -5.82 -15.25 5.25
CA ASN A 95 -7.21 -15.65 5.06
C ASN A 95 -7.35 -16.91 4.17
N LYS A 96 -6.36 -17.20 3.31
CA LYS A 96 -6.28 -18.46 2.58
C LYS A 96 -5.86 -19.63 3.48
N SER A 97 -5.01 -19.40 4.48
CA SER A 97 -4.59 -20.44 5.42
C SER A 97 -5.66 -20.85 6.44
N SER A 98 -6.71 -20.06 6.58
CA SER A 98 -7.87 -20.33 7.45
C SER A 98 -9.02 -21.06 6.76
N ILE A 99 -8.89 -21.39 5.48
CA ILE A 99 -9.85 -22.17 4.66
C ILE A 99 -9.21 -23.51 4.34
#